data_AF-A0A0V8GBI6-F1
#
_entry.id   AF-A0A0V8GBI6-F1
#
_cell.length_a   1.000
_cell.length_b   1.000
_cell.length_c   1.000
_cell.angle_alpha   90.00
_cell.angle_beta   90.00
_cell.angle_gamma   90.00
#
_symmetry.space_group_name_H-M   'P 1'
#
loop_
_entity.id
_entity.type
_entity.pdbx_description
1 polymer ?
#
loop_
_entity_poly.entity_id
_entity_poly.type
_entity_poly.pdbx_seq_one_letter_code
_entity_poly.pdbx_strand_id
1 'polypeptide(L)'
;MLKSKYLLLHPITLSLIMVIVCTFFYKYQNDSLYLLILQLLLLMMVVIAIHEIGHLVAGLIQHAQLHFLTWWFLIAIQVNGKIKIMINENVFLALGTTKMYFKSRKDIKNLKRKLLLNYIGGPLINLVVAVIMLSYRAIEPNTQLTSSDSYSYFLILNLIIGIITLIPVEGTDGGEIVSLMKKSNAEVVDDYTVQYLYYKAIEDIQEDEFLWLEKKVTAASNDDEVFSIAILKAHYHINKKNYNEASTSLIFAQKIVSSEIQQKILGFYNSLIKSLIQKEMSEEYIEQLKEINFWYGKCMYSISLNILKQNSSDYKKICISKNEIYKEMVDPHQQMILLKALNL
;
A
#
# COMPACT_ATOMS: atom_id res chain seq x y z
N MET A 1 14.61 8.28 21.03
CA MET A 1 15.37 8.35 19.76
C MET A 1 14.58 7.88 18.52
N LEU A 2 13.75 6.83 18.59
CA LEU A 2 12.98 6.35 17.40
C LEU A 2 11.71 7.16 17.11
N LYS A 3 10.94 7.60 18.12
CA LYS A 3 9.77 8.49 17.94
C LYS A 3 10.13 9.80 17.23
N SER A 4 11.32 10.35 17.50
CA SER A 4 11.81 11.57 16.86
C SER A 4 12.22 11.34 15.40
N LYS A 5 12.79 10.17 15.06
CA LYS A 5 13.09 9.82 13.65
C LYS A 5 11.83 9.67 12.81
N TYR A 6 10.78 9.07 13.36
CA TYR A 6 9.50 8.91 12.68
C TYR A 6 8.79 10.25 12.47
N LEU A 7 8.78 11.10 13.50
CA LEU A 7 8.24 12.45 13.39
C LEU A 7 8.99 13.24 12.31
N LEU A 8 10.32 13.14 12.25
CA LEU A 8 11.13 13.84 11.24
C LEU A 8 10.88 13.35 9.81
N LEU A 9 10.68 12.04 9.63
CA LEU A 9 10.42 11.46 8.32
C LEU A 9 8.95 11.59 7.89
N HIS A 10 8.03 11.94 8.78
CA HIS A 10 6.62 12.09 8.42
C HIS A 10 6.42 13.09 7.27
N PRO A 11 5.59 12.80 6.23
CA PRO A 11 5.41 13.69 5.08
C PRO A 11 5.05 15.14 5.44
N ILE A 12 4.19 15.32 6.46
CA ILE A 12 3.85 16.65 7.01
C ILE A 12 5.08 17.37 7.56
N THR A 13 5.90 16.69 8.36
CA THR A 13 7.09 17.30 8.98
C THR A 13 8.11 17.67 7.90
N LEU A 14 8.34 16.80 6.92
CA LEU A 14 9.20 17.10 5.78
C LEU A 14 8.69 18.33 5.01
N SER A 15 7.37 18.42 4.78
CA SER A 15 6.74 19.58 4.13
C SER A 15 6.98 20.87 4.93
N LEU A 16 6.76 20.83 6.25
CA LEU A 16 6.95 21.99 7.13
C LEU A 16 8.41 22.43 7.18
N ILE A 17 9.35 21.49 7.28
CA ILE A 17 10.78 21.78 7.23
C ILE A 17 11.12 22.46 5.90
N MET A 18 10.61 21.96 4.78
CA MET A 18 10.84 22.56 3.46
C MET A 18 10.34 24.02 3.41
N VAL A 19 9.11 24.27 3.89
CA VAL A 19 8.52 25.62 3.96
C VAL A 19 9.36 26.56 4.80
N ILE A 20 9.79 26.11 5.99
CA ILE A 20 10.62 26.91 6.90
C ILE A 20 11.97 27.22 6.24
N VAL A 21 12.64 26.22 5.67
CA VAL A 21 13.95 26.37 5.02
C VAL A 21 13.87 27.35 3.84
N CYS A 22 12.91 27.16 2.93
CA CYS A 22 12.75 28.05 1.79
C CYS A 22 12.35 29.47 2.19
N THR A 23 11.48 29.64 3.18
CA THR A 23 11.09 30.97 3.65
C THR A 23 12.26 31.68 4.36
N PHE A 24 13.06 30.93 5.11
CA PHE A 24 14.28 31.44 5.75
C PHE A 24 15.28 31.94 4.70
N PHE A 25 15.59 31.11 3.69
CA PHE A 25 16.53 31.51 2.64
C PHE A 25 15.99 32.63 1.75
N TYR A 26 14.68 32.64 1.44
CA TYR A 26 14.03 33.77 0.79
C TYR A 26 14.27 35.07 1.56
N LYS A 27 14.04 35.08 2.88
CA LYS A 27 14.27 36.28 3.72
C LYS A 27 15.74 36.65 3.84
N TYR A 28 16.63 35.68 3.94
CA TYR A 28 18.06 35.91 4.15
C TYR A 28 18.78 36.39 2.88
N GLN A 29 18.46 35.80 1.72
CA GLN A 29 19.12 36.10 0.45
C GLN A 29 18.29 37.04 -0.45
N ASN A 30 17.01 37.26 -0.13
CA ASN A 30 16.05 38.00 -0.95
C ASN A 30 15.92 37.46 -2.38
N ASP A 31 16.07 36.13 -2.55
CA ASP A 31 15.99 35.45 -3.84
C ASP A 31 14.63 34.76 -4.03
N SER A 32 13.89 35.17 -5.06
CA SER A 32 12.59 34.60 -5.43
C SER A 32 12.60 33.12 -5.81
N LEU A 33 13.77 32.54 -6.10
CA LEU A 33 13.93 31.12 -6.43
C LEU A 33 13.33 30.20 -5.35
N TYR A 34 13.45 30.56 -4.07
CA TYR A 34 12.90 29.76 -2.96
C TYR A 34 11.36 29.77 -2.93
N LEU A 35 10.73 30.87 -3.37
CA LEU A 35 9.27 30.92 -3.54
C LEU A 35 8.82 30.10 -4.75
N LEU A 36 9.60 30.12 -5.84
CA LEU A 36 9.35 29.29 -7.01
C LEU A 36 9.40 27.79 -6.66
N ILE A 37 10.38 27.34 -5.87
CA ILE A 37 10.46 25.95 -5.40
C ILE A 37 9.19 25.56 -4.64
N LEU A 38 8.72 26.42 -3.72
CA LEU A 38 7.51 26.18 -2.93
C LEU A 38 6.26 26.11 -3.82
N GLN A 39 6.16 27.00 -4.80
CA GLN A 39 5.08 27.02 -5.77
C GLN A 39 5.06 25.74 -6.61
N LEU A 40 6.22 25.30 -7.14
CA LEU A 40 6.33 24.07 -7.91
C LEU A 40 5.98 22.84 -7.07
N LEU A 41 6.40 22.78 -5.81
CA LEU A 41 6.05 21.69 -4.90
C LEU A 41 4.54 21.62 -4.66
N LEU A 42 3.89 22.76 -4.43
CA LEU A 42 2.43 22.83 -4.25
C LEU A 42 1.70 22.39 -5.54
N LEU A 43 2.14 22.88 -6.70
CA LEU A 43 1.55 22.47 -7.98
C LEU A 43 1.74 20.98 -8.24
N MET A 44 2.93 20.43 -7.96
CA MET A 44 3.21 19.00 -8.10
C MET A 44 2.27 18.14 -7.26
N MET A 45 2.00 18.53 -6.01
CA MET A 45 1.04 17.82 -5.16
C MET A 45 -0.36 17.76 -5.79
N VAL A 46 -0.82 18.85 -6.42
CA VAL A 46 -2.11 18.89 -7.11
C VAL A 46 -2.08 18.03 -8.37
N VAL A 47 -1.01 18.08 -9.15
CA VAL A 47 -0.85 17.29 -10.39
C VAL A 47 -0.85 15.79 -10.10
N ILE A 48 -0.14 15.35 -9.05
CA ILE A 48 -0.15 13.96 -8.58
C ILE A 48 -1.55 13.57 -8.10
N ALA A 49 -2.23 14.43 -7.33
CA ALA A 49 -3.60 14.11 -6.90
C ALA A 49 -4.55 13.93 -8.10
N ILE A 50 -4.42 14.76 -9.14
CA ILE A 50 -5.18 14.60 -10.40
C ILE A 50 -4.85 13.26 -11.05
N HIS A 51 -3.57 12.90 -11.15
CA HIS A 51 -3.10 11.64 -11.70
C HIS A 51 -3.74 10.43 -11.00
N GLU A 52 -3.65 10.38 -9.67
CA GLU A 52 -4.21 9.29 -8.88
C GLU A 52 -5.75 9.22 -8.96
N ILE A 53 -6.42 10.38 -9.04
CA ILE A 53 -7.86 10.44 -9.31
C ILE A 53 -8.19 9.84 -10.69
N GLY A 54 -7.31 9.95 -11.67
CA GLY A 54 -7.46 9.30 -12.97
C GLY A 54 -7.57 7.78 -12.87
N HIS A 55 -6.68 7.15 -12.10
CA HIS A 55 -6.78 5.71 -11.80
C HIS A 55 -8.07 5.37 -11.08
N LEU A 56 -8.44 6.15 -10.05
CA LEU A 56 -9.68 5.95 -9.31
C LEU A 56 -10.89 6.00 -10.24
N VAL A 57 -11.02 7.04 -11.07
CA VAL A 57 -12.14 7.21 -12.01
C VAL A 57 -12.16 6.07 -13.02
N ALA A 58 -11.01 5.71 -13.60
CA ALA A 58 -10.91 4.60 -14.54
C ALA A 58 -11.34 3.27 -13.91
N GLY A 59 -10.95 3.00 -12.66
CA GLY A 59 -11.37 1.81 -11.93
C GLY A 59 -12.88 1.83 -11.61
N LEU A 60 -13.42 2.95 -11.16
CA LEU A 60 -14.84 3.10 -10.82
C LEU A 60 -15.75 2.90 -12.03
N ILE A 61 -15.40 3.43 -13.21
CA ILE A 61 -16.12 3.22 -14.47
C ILE A 61 -16.23 1.72 -14.80
N GLN A 62 -15.27 0.93 -14.33
CA GLN A 62 -15.20 -0.51 -14.59
C GLN A 62 -15.74 -1.37 -13.45
N HIS A 63 -16.37 -0.73 -12.46
CA HIS A 63 -16.90 -1.34 -11.24
C HIS A 63 -15.83 -1.96 -10.33
N ALA A 64 -14.59 -1.47 -10.40
CA ALA A 64 -13.60 -1.76 -9.38
C ALA A 64 -13.93 -1.01 -8.08
N GLN A 65 -13.46 -1.55 -6.96
CA GLN A 65 -13.59 -0.96 -5.64
C GLN A 65 -12.24 -0.36 -5.21
N LEU A 66 -12.31 0.76 -4.51
CA LEU A 66 -11.15 1.41 -3.93
C LEU A 66 -10.65 0.58 -2.75
N HIS A 67 -9.39 0.11 -2.82
CA HIS A 67 -8.73 -0.41 -1.64
C HIS A 67 -8.11 0.75 -0.84
N PHE A 68 -7.19 1.48 -1.47
CA PHE A 68 -6.68 2.73 -0.94
C PHE A 68 -6.26 3.69 -2.05
N LEU A 69 -6.25 4.97 -1.71
CA LEU A 69 -5.73 6.06 -2.51
C LEU A 69 -4.87 6.92 -1.58
N THR A 70 -3.59 7.09 -1.89
CA THR A 70 -2.70 8.01 -1.17
C THR A 70 -2.37 9.19 -2.05
N TRP A 71 -2.34 10.37 -1.44
CA TRP A 71 -1.72 11.55 -2.04
C TRP A 71 -1.07 12.35 -0.92
N TRP A 72 0.25 12.45 -0.96
CA TRP A 72 1.03 13.19 0.02
C TRP A 72 0.82 12.69 1.47
N PHE A 73 0.31 13.56 2.36
CA PHE A 73 0.01 13.21 3.75
C PHE A 73 -1.40 12.65 3.96
N LEU A 74 -2.19 12.41 2.91
CA LEU A 74 -3.54 11.85 3.02
C LEU A 74 -3.60 10.43 2.45
N ILE A 75 -4.37 9.58 3.13
CA ILE A 75 -4.76 8.27 2.65
C ILE A 75 -6.28 8.13 2.78
N ALA A 76 -6.94 7.73 1.69
CA ALA A 76 -8.33 7.35 1.65
C ALA A 76 -8.42 5.83 1.55
N ILE A 77 -9.05 5.18 2.52
CA ILE A 77 -9.26 3.72 2.55
C ILE A 77 -10.76 3.40 2.59
N GLN A 78 -11.16 2.26 2.02
CA GLN A 78 -12.53 1.78 2.17
C GLN A 78 -12.64 0.90 3.43
N VAL A 79 -13.44 1.34 4.41
CA VAL A 79 -13.73 0.59 5.64
C VAL A 79 -15.23 0.39 5.74
N ASN A 80 -15.68 -0.86 5.78
CA ASN A 80 -17.10 -1.24 5.86
C ASN A 80 -17.96 -0.54 4.79
N GLY A 81 -17.46 -0.47 3.56
CA GLY A 81 -18.15 0.16 2.43
C GLY A 81 -18.10 1.69 2.40
N LYS A 82 -17.55 2.36 3.42
CA LYS A 82 -17.40 3.82 3.47
C LYS A 82 -15.95 4.24 3.23
N ILE A 83 -15.75 5.35 2.53
CA ILE A 83 -14.41 5.94 2.38
C ILE A 83 -14.08 6.69 3.66
N LYS A 84 -12.93 6.36 4.25
CA LYS A 84 -12.37 7.03 5.43
C LYS A 84 -11.04 7.67 5.04
N ILE A 85 -10.91 8.96 5.33
CA ILE A 85 -9.67 9.71 5.12
C ILE A 85 -8.87 9.74 6.42
N MET A 86 -7.59 9.43 6.34
CA MET A 86 -6.64 9.39 7.44
C MET A 86 -5.33 10.06 7.02
N ILE A 87 -4.45 10.30 7.99
CA ILE A 87 -3.10 10.83 7.71
C ILE A 87 -2.25 9.67 7.20
N ASN A 88 -1.59 9.87 6.05
CA ASN A 88 -0.60 8.96 5.52
C ASN A 88 0.70 9.13 6.31
N GLU A 89 1.05 8.06 6.99
CA GLU A 89 2.19 7.92 7.86
C GLU A 89 3.44 7.38 7.10
N ASN A 90 3.26 6.91 5.86
CA ASN A 90 4.30 6.32 5.03
C ASN A 90 4.80 7.28 3.94
N VAL A 91 6.09 7.63 4.00
CA VAL A 91 6.76 8.52 3.04
C VAL A 91 6.78 7.97 1.62
N PHE A 92 6.97 6.66 1.47
CA PHE A 92 7.04 6.04 0.14
C PHE A 92 5.70 6.14 -0.60
N LEU A 93 4.59 6.07 0.13
CA LEU A 93 3.24 6.24 -0.43
C LEU A 93 2.85 7.71 -0.61
N ALA A 94 3.65 8.66 -0.14
CA ALA A 94 3.35 10.08 -0.24
C ALA A 94 3.45 10.62 -1.68
N LEU A 95 4.14 9.90 -2.57
CA LEU A 95 4.28 10.27 -3.99
C LEU A 95 3.05 9.93 -4.84
N GLY A 96 1.96 9.45 -4.24
CA GLY A 96 0.76 9.06 -4.95
C GLY A 96 0.72 7.56 -5.17
N THR A 97 -0.39 6.92 -4.80
CA THR A 97 -0.66 5.53 -5.16
C THR A 97 -2.15 5.26 -5.09
N THR A 98 -2.70 4.67 -6.14
CA THR A 98 -4.09 4.21 -6.18
C THR A 98 -4.14 2.71 -6.38
N LYS A 99 -4.74 2.00 -5.42
CA LYS A 99 -4.99 0.56 -5.53
C LYS A 99 -6.48 0.28 -5.63
N MET A 100 -6.87 -0.31 -6.75
CA MET A 100 -8.24 -0.73 -7.05
C MET A 100 -8.31 -2.27 -7.14
N TYR A 101 -9.48 -2.84 -6.85
CA TYR A 101 -9.71 -4.28 -7.00
C TYR A 101 -11.16 -4.58 -7.41
N PHE A 102 -11.34 -5.60 -8.24
CA PHE A 102 -12.62 -6.20 -8.62
C PHE A 102 -13.05 -7.25 -7.59
N LYS A 103 -14.30 -7.12 -7.10
CA LYS A 103 -14.85 -7.93 -6.00
C LYS A 103 -15.47 -9.26 -6.44
N SER A 104 -15.71 -9.49 -7.73
CA SER A 104 -16.35 -10.73 -8.20
C SER A 104 -15.54 -11.44 -9.26
N ARG A 105 -15.53 -12.78 -9.21
CA ARG A 105 -15.05 -13.61 -10.33
C ARG A 105 -15.82 -13.35 -11.63
N LYS A 106 -17.06 -12.88 -11.56
CA LYS A 106 -17.83 -12.47 -12.76
C LYS A 106 -17.25 -11.23 -13.43
N ASP A 107 -16.55 -10.37 -12.66
CA ASP A 107 -15.92 -9.14 -13.14
C ASP A 107 -14.57 -9.40 -13.82
N ILE A 108 -14.06 -10.63 -13.75
CA ILE A 108 -12.81 -11.09 -14.37
C ILE A 108 -12.93 -11.23 -15.90
N LYS A 109 -14.16 -11.19 -16.46
CA LYS A 109 -14.32 -11.10 -17.92
C LYS A 109 -13.64 -9.84 -18.45
N ASN A 110 -12.74 -10.01 -19.43
CA ASN A 110 -11.90 -8.96 -20.00
C ASN A 110 -10.99 -8.27 -18.97
N LEU A 111 -10.57 -8.96 -17.91
CA LEU A 111 -9.72 -8.41 -16.85
C LEU A 111 -8.48 -7.69 -17.37
N LYS A 112 -7.76 -8.28 -18.35
CA LYS A 112 -6.59 -7.62 -18.96
C LYS A 112 -6.93 -6.23 -19.50
N ARG A 113 -8.00 -6.12 -20.29
CA ARG A 113 -8.48 -4.82 -20.79
C ARG A 113 -8.82 -3.89 -19.64
N LYS A 114 -9.42 -4.43 -18.58
CA LYS A 114 -9.84 -3.62 -17.45
C LYS A 114 -8.67 -3.01 -16.66
N LEU A 115 -7.68 -3.84 -16.37
CA LEU A 115 -6.44 -3.42 -15.73
C LEU A 115 -5.67 -2.42 -16.60
N LEU A 116 -5.58 -2.66 -17.91
CA LEU A 116 -4.97 -1.70 -18.85
C LEU A 116 -5.63 -0.32 -18.78
N LEU A 117 -6.98 -0.26 -18.77
CA LEU A 117 -7.70 1.00 -18.63
C LEU A 117 -7.45 1.65 -17.27
N ASN A 118 -7.30 0.84 -16.20
CA ASN A 118 -6.96 1.36 -14.88
C ASN A 118 -5.57 2.02 -14.88
N TYR A 119 -4.54 1.37 -15.41
CA TYR A 119 -3.18 1.93 -15.49
C TYR A 119 -3.08 3.12 -16.45
N ILE A 120 -3.86 3.16 -17.53
CA ILE A 120 -3.89 4.32 -18.43
C ILE A 120 -4.64 5.51 -17.81
N GLY A 121 -5.51 5.27 -16.82
CA GLY A 121 -6.38 6.29 -16.21
C GLY A 121 -5.64 7.52 -15.70
N GLY A 122 -4.54 7.33 -14.95
CA GLY A 122 -3.74 8.42 -14.41
C GLY A 122 -3.04 9.25 -15.47
N PRO A 123 -2.22 8.65 -16.34
CA PRO A 123 -1.59 9.39 -17.44
C PRO A 123 -2.60 10.13 -18.33
N LEU A 124 -3.71 9.46 -18.65
CA LEU A 124 -4.74 10.01 -19.53
C LEU A 124 -5.40 11.26 -18.92
N ILE A 125 -5.71 11.27 -17.63
CA ILE A 125 -6.37 12.44 -17.03
C ILE A 125 -5.45 13.66 -17.02
N ASN A 126 -4.15 13.49 -16.76
CA ASN A 126 -3.20 14.60 -16.84
C ASN A 126 -3.10 15.15 -18.27
N LEU A 127 -3.06 14.29 -19.29
CA LEU A 127 -3.06 14.70 -20.69
C LEU A 127 -4.36 15.43 -21.07
N VAL A 128 -5.52 14.94 -20.61
CA VAL A 128 -6.81 15.61 -20.81
C VAL A 128 -6.82 17.00 -20.16
N VAL A 129 -6.33 17.14 -18.93
CA VAL A 129 -6.21 18.44 -18.25
C VAL A 129 -5.29 19.37 -19.05
N ALA A 130 -4.15 18.88 -19.54
CA ALA A 130 -3.24 19.67 -20.36
C ALA A 130 -3.89 20.16 -21.67
N VAL A 131 -4.66 19.30 -22.34
CA VAL A 131 -5.41 19.67 -23.56
C VAL A 131 -6.49 20.71 -23.27
N ILE A 132 -7.23 20.56 -22.17
CA ILE A 132 -8.23 21.56 -21.74
C ILE A 132 -7.56 22.91 -21.48
N MET A 133 -6.41 22.92 -20.81
CA MET A 133 -5.65 24.14 -20.56
C MET A 133 -5.13 24.77 -21.85
N LEU A 134 -4.51 24.01 -22.75
CA LEU A 134 -4.06 24.52 -24.05
C LEU A 134 -5.21 25.14 -24.85
N SER A 135 -6.37 24.47 -24.85
CA SER A 135 -7.58 24.96 -25.51
C SER A 135 -8.06 26.27 -24.89
N TYR A 136 -8.11 26.35 -23.55
CA TYR A 136 -8.50 27.57 -22.85
C TYR A 136 -7.53 28.73 -23.13
N ARG A 137 -6.22 28.49 -23.13
CA ARG A 137 -5.22 29.51 -23.48
C ARG A 137 -5.35 30.00 -24.92
N ALA A 138 -5.75 29.13 -25.85
CA ALA A 138 -5.98 29.49 -27.24
C ALA A 138 -7.21 30.39 -27.42
N ILE A 139 -8.26 30.17 -26.62
CA ILE A 139 -9.50 30.97 -26.66
C ILE A 139 -9.31 32.30 -25.92
N GLU A 140 -8.66 32.28 -24.76
CA GLU A 140 -8.53 33.42 -23.84
C GLU A 140 -7.06 33.77 -23.53
N PRO A 141 -6.23 34.16 -24.50
CA PRO A 141 -4.77 34.25 -24.33
C PRO A 141 -4.31 35.30 -23.32
N ASN A 142 -5.05 36.40 -23.16
CA ASN A 142 -4.61 37.60 -22.43
C ASN A 142 -5.33 37.81 -21.09
N THR A 143 -5.84 36.74 -20.48
CA THR A 143 -6.41 36.82 -19.13
C THR A 143 -5.31 36.78 -18.07
N GLN A 144 -5.58 37.37 -16.90
CA GLN A 144 -4.65 37.29 -15.75
C GLN A 144 -4.24 35.85 -15.42
N LEU A 145 -5.15 34.89 -15.62
CA LEU A 145 -4.89 33.48 -15.39
C LEU A 145 -3.92 32.89 -16.43
N THR A 146 -4.22 33.03 -17.72
CA THR A 146 -3.46 32.42 -18.83
C THR A 146 -2.09 33.06 -19.06
N SER A 147 -1.93 34.32 -18.63
CA SER A 147 -0.65 35.02 -18.65
C SER A 147 0.23 34.73 -17.43
N SER A 148 -0.28 34.03 -16.40
CA SER A 148 0.51 33.72 -15.20
C SER A 148 1.53 32.59 -15.43
N ASP A 149 2.68 32.69 -14.78
CA ASP A 149 3.69 31.62 -14.78
C ASP A 149 3.17 30.34 -14.13
N SER A 150 2.37 30.45 -13.06
CA SER A 150 1.68 29.33 -12.40
C SER A 150 0.90 28.47 -13.38
N TYR A 151 0.18 29.11 -14.32
CA TYR A 151 -0.60 28.42 -15.33
C TYR A 151 0.30 27.61 -16.28
N SER A 152 1.40 28.21 -16.71
CA SER A 152 2.37 27.56 -17.58
C SER A 152 3.07 26.40 -16.85
N TYR A 153 3.45 26.57 -15.58
CA TYR A 153 4.04 25.50 -14.78
C TYR A 153 3.07 24.34 -14.55
N PHE A 154 1.81 24.63 -14.19
CA PHE A 154 0.80 23.60 -13.98
C PHE A 154 0.50 22.81 -15.26
N LEU A 155 0.44 23.48 -16.41
CA LEU A 155 0.31 22.85 -17.72
C LEU A 155 1.50 21.92 -18.01
N ILE A 156 2.72 22.44 -17.88
CA ILE A 156 3.96 21.68 -18.15
C ILE A 156 4.06 20.47 -17.23
N LEU A 157 3.76 20.62 -15.93
CA LEU A 157 3.78 19.51 -14.97
C LEU A 157 2.77 18.42 -15.33
N ASN A 158 1.54 18.77 -15.75
CA ASN A 158 0.57 17.77 -16.21
C ASN A 158 1.07 17.01 -17.45
N LEU A 159 1.68 17.71 -18.42
CA LEU A 159 2.29 17.04 -19.59
C LEU A 159 3.43 16.12 -19.17
N ILE A 160 4.35 16.60 -18.34
CA ILE A 160 5.51 15.84 -17.87
C ILE A 160 5.04 14.58 -17.12
N ILE A 161 4.16 14.72 -16.12
CA ILE A 161 3.67 13.58 -15.34
C ILE A 161 2.90 12.60 -16.22
N GLY A 162 2.02 13.08 -17.11
CA GLY A 162 1.28 12.21 -18.02
C GLY A 162 2.17 11.44 -19.00
N ILE A 163 3.31 12.00 -19.43
CA ILE A 163 4.23 11.33 -20.36
C ILE A 163 5.20 10.42 -19.61
N ILE A 164 5.82 10.90 -18.53
CA ILE A 164 6.86 10.14 -17.80
C ILE A 164 6.29 8.86 -17.20
N THR A 165 5.06 8.90 -16.69
CA THR A 165 4.41 7.71 -16.11
C THR A 165 4.10 6.63 -17.14
N LEU A 166 4.02 6.96 -18.44
CA LEU A 166 3.86 6.00 -19.53
C LEU A 166 5.17 5.38 -20.02
N ILE A 167 6.33 5.83 -19.53
CA ILE A 167 7.61 5.23 -19.88
C ILE A 167 7.63 3.79 -19.33
N PRO A 168 8.04 2.78 -20.11
CA PRO A 168 7.97 1.37 -19.72
C PRO A 168 9.09 0.96 -18.75
N VAL A 169 9.07 1.54 -17.55
CA VAL A 169 10.00 1.28 -16.45
C VAL A 169 9.24 0.60 -15.31
N GLU A 170 9.88 -0.32 -14.61
CA GLU A 170 9.28 -1.00 -13.47
C GLU A 170 8.83 0.02 -12.40
N GLY A 171 7.61 -0.17 -11.88
CA GLY A 171 6.99 0.74 -10.92
C GLY A 171 6.29 1.97 -11.52
N THR A 172 6.27 2.14 -12.85
CA THR A 172 5.43 3.15 -13.52
C THR A 172 4.21 2.49 -14.19
N ASP A 173 3.20 3.30 -14.54
CA ASP A 173 2.03 2.82 -15.30
C ASP A 173 2.42 2.18 -16.63
N GLY A 174 3.38 2.77 -17.33
CA GLY A 174 3.92 2.24 -18.58
C GLY A 174 4.55 0.86 -18.40
N GLY A 175 5.29 0.65 -17.30
CA GLY A 175 5.85 -0.64 -16.95
C GLY A 175 4.77 -1.70 -16.74
N GLU A 176 3.74 -1.36 -15.96
CA GLU A 176 2.59 -2.25 -15.69
C GLU A 176 1.80 -2.56 -16.97
N ILE A 177 1.58 -1.56 -17.84
CA ILE A 177 0.94 -1.76 -19.14
C ILE A 177 1.72 -2.76 -19.99
N VAL A 178 3.05 -2.59 -20.10
CA VAL A 178 3.90 -3.51 -20.87
C VAL A 178 3.93 -4.90 -20.25
N SER A 179 4.00 -5.00 -18.92
CA SER A 179 3.93 -6.26 -18.18
C SER A 179 2.63 -7.02 -18.48
N LEU A 180 1.48 -6.33 -18.38
CA LEU A 180 0.18 -6.88 -18.74
C LEU A 180 0.09 -7.29 -20.21
N MET A 181 0.64 -6.48 -21.12
CA MET A 181 0.61 -6.76 -22.55
C MET A 181 1.34 -8.06 -22.90
N LYS A 182 2.46 -8.35 -22.22
CA LYS A 182 3.25 -9.58 -22.40
C LYS A 182 2.54 -10.84 -21.91
N LYS A 183 1.63 -10.73 -20.94
CA LYS A 183 0.90 -11.87 -20.36
C LYS A 183 -0.33 -12.25 -21.20
N SER A 184 -0.61 -13.54 -21.29
CA SER A 184 -1.87 -14.07 -21.79
C SER A 184 -3.04 -13.69 -20.87
N ASN A 185 -4.28 -13.74 -21.38
CA ASN A 185 -5.44 -13.49 -20.53
C ASN A 185 -5.53 -14.49 -19.35
N ALA A 186 -5.13 -15.74 -19.57
CA ALA A 186 -5.13 -16.76 -18.53
C ALA A 186 -4.15 -16.41 -17.39
N GLU A 187 -2.91 -16.00 -17.74
CA GLU A 187 -1.90 -15.59 -16.76
C GLU A 187 -2.34 -14.35 -15.97
N VAL A 188 -2.93 -13.35 -16.64
CA VAL A 188 -3.46 -12.16 -15.95
C VAL A 188 -4.55 -12.52 -14.94
N VAL A 189 -5.43 -13.46 -15.31
CA VAL A 189 -6.47 -13.95 -14.40
C VAL A 189 -5.87 -14.73 -13.23
N ASP A 190 -4.86 -15.56 -13.50
CA ASP A 190 -4.20 -16.37 -12.49
C ASP A 190 -3.48 -15.49 -11.44
N ASP A 191 -2.68 -14.52 -11.88
CA ASP A 191 -1.98 -13.58 -10.98
C ASP A 191 -2.97 -12.72 -10.19
N TYR A 192 -4.02 -12.23 -10.85
CA TYR A 192 -5.05 -11.43 -10.19
C TYR A 192 -5.88 -12.25 -9.20
N THR A 193 -5.94 -13.57 -9.33
CA THR A 193 -6.71 -14.42 -8.41
C THR A 193 -6.13 -14.35 -6.99
N VAL A 194 -4.81 -14.25 -6.83
CA VAL A 194 -4.19 -14.02 -5.51
C VAL A 194 -4.68 -12.70 -4.92
N GLN A 195 -4.62 -11.61 -5.70
CA GLN A 195 -5.09 -10.29 -5.28
C GLN A 195 -6.58 -10.29 -4.92
N TYR A 196 -7.40 -10.96 -5.73
CA TYR A 196 -8.83 -11.14 -5.48
C TYR A 196 -9.07 -11.87 -4.15
N LEU A 197 -8.39 -13.00 -3.91
CA LEU A 197 -8.53 -13.76 -2.68
C LEU A 197 -8.08 -12.96 -1.47
N TYR A 198 -7.02 -12.16 -1.62
CA TYR A 198 -6.47 -11.29 -0.58
C TYR A 198 -7.40 -10.14 -0.15
N TYR A 199 -8.25 -9.68 -1.06
CA TYR A 199 -9.19 -8.59 -0.81
C TYR A 199 -10.65 -9.05 -0.72
N LYS A 200 -10.92 -10.33 -0.97
CA LYS A 200 -12.22 -10.95 -0.71
C LYS A 200 -12.51 -10.91 0.79
N ALA A 201 -13.79 -10.84 1.15
CA ALA A 201 -14.22 -10.85 2.53
C ALA A 201 -13.58 -12.02 3.29
N ILE A 202 -13.05 -11.68 4.47
CA ILE A 202 -12.19 -12.46 5.38
C ILE A 202 -12.62 -13.92 5.55
N GLU A 203 -13.90 -14.22 5.60
CA GLU A 203 -14.37 -15.38 6.35
C GLU A 203 -14.37 -16.70 5.58
N ASP A 204 -14.10 -16.71 4.27
CA ASP A 204 -14.43 -17.87 3.42
C ASP A 204 -13.41 -18.11 2.29
N ILE A 205 -12.14 -18.36 2.64
CA ILE A 205 -11.25 -19.11 1.74
C ILE A 205 -11.81 -20.53 1.69
N GLN A 206 -12.42 -20.89 0.56
CA GLN A 206 -13.02 -22.21 0.35
C GLN A 206 -11.93 -23.28 0.12
N GLU A 207 -12.28 -24.55 0.29
CA GLU A 207 -11.32 -25.66 0.13
C GLU A 207 -10.70 -25.70 -1.29
N ASP A 208 -11.51 -25.42 -2.33
CA ASP A 208 -11.03 -25.35 -3.71
C ASP A 208 -10.07 -24.17 -3.94
N GLU A 209 -10.34 -23.02 -3.31
CA GLU A 209 -9.46 -21.84 -3.32
C GLU A 209 -8.14 -22.13 -2.60
N PHE A 210 -8.18 -22.83 -1.47
CA PHE A 210 -7.00 -23.26 -0.74
C PHE A 210 -6.15 -24.24 -1.56
N LEU A 211 -6.76 -25.25 -2.19
CA LEU A 211 -6.05 -26.21 -3.05
C LEU A 211 -5.42 -25.53 -4.27
N TRP A 212 -6.03 -24.46 -4.78
CA TRP A 212 -5.43 -23.64 -5.84
C TRP A 212 -4.22 -22.86 -5.31
N LEU A 213 -4.31 -22.24 -4.12
CA LEU A 213 -3.19 -21.53 -3.47
C LEU A 213 -1.98 -22.47 -3.21
N GLU A 214 -2.24 -23.72 -2.80
CA GLU A 214 -1.20 -24.74 -2.62
C GLU A 214 -0.42 -25.00 -3.91
N LYS A 215 -1.09 -25.04 -5.05
CA LYS A 215 -0.45 -25.23 -6.35
C LYS A 215 0.25 -23.96 -6.84
N LYS A 216 -0.32 -22.79 -6.56
CA LYS A 216 0.20 -21.50 -7.06
C LYS A 216 1.49 -21.06 -6.36
N VAL A 217 1.70 -21.42 -5.09
CA VAL A 217 2.87 -20.94 -4.32
C VAL A 217 4.23 -21.27 -4.95
N THR A 218 4.34 -22.41 -5.64
CA THR A 218 5.58 -22.83 -6.33
C THR A 218 5.77 -22.15 -7.69
N ALA A 219 4.71 -21.55 -8.23
CA ALA A 219 4.68 -20.83 -9.50
C ALA A 219 4.54 -19.31 -9.29
N ALA A 220 4.69 -18.81 -8.06
CA ALA A 220 4.61 -17.40 -7.73
C ALA A 220 5.73 -16.63 -8.45
N SER A 221 5.37 -15.47 -8.99
CA SER A 221 6.23 -14.68 -9.87
C SER A 221 7.12 -13.69 -9.12
N ASN A 222 6.75 -13.32 -7.89
CA ASN A 222 7.47 -12.36 -7.06
C ASN A 222 7.22 -12.57 -5.56
N ASP A 223 8.00 -11.87 -4.74
CA ASP A 223 7.95 -11.92 -3.28
C ASP A 223 6.58 -11.52 -2.69
N ASP A 224 5.92 -10.50 -3.25
CA ASP A 224 4.61 -10.03 -2.79
C ASP A 224 3.54 -11.10 -2.95
N GLU A 225 3.59 -11.85 -4.05
CA GLU A 225 2.69 -12.95 -4.33
C GLU A 225 2.93 -14.12 -3.36
N VAL A 226 4.19 -14.50 -3.13
CA VAL A 226 4.56 -15.52 -2.13
C VAL A 226 4.08 -15.13 -0.74
N PHE A 227 4.34 -13.88 -0.33
CA PHE A 227 3.90 -13.33 0.95
C PHE A 227 2.37 -13.39 1.08
N SER A 228 1.64 -12.93 0.05
CA SER A 228 0.18 -12.91 0.04
C SER A 228 -0.41 -14.31 0.16
N ILE A 229 0.12 -15.27 -0.59
CA ILE A 229 -0.30 -16.68 -0.54
C ILE A 229 -0.05 -17.26 0.86
N ALA A 230 1.10 -16.97 1.47
CA ALA A 230 1.45 -17.46 2.80
C ALA A 230 0.49 -16.96 3.88
N ILE A 231 0.16 -15.66 3.87
CA ILE A 231 -0.80 -15.05 4.79
C ILE A 231 -2.20 -15.66 4.60
N LEU A 232 -2.66 -15.84 3.34
CA LEU A 232 -3.93 -16.49 3.03
C LEU A 232 -4.00 -17.93 3.56
N LYS A 233 -2.96 -18.73 3.31
CA LYS A 233 -2.86 -20.11 3.80
C LYS A 233 -2.83 -20.19 5.32
N ALA A 234 -2.04 -19.33 5.98
CA ALA A 234 -1.96 -19.26 7.43
C ALA A 234 -3.33 -18.91 8.04
N HIS A 235 -4.01 -17.91 7.48
CA HIS A 235 -5.36 -17.54 7.90
C HIS A 235 -6.35 -18.70 7.76
N TYR A 236 -6.35 -19.40 6.63
CA TYR A 236 -7.19 -20.57 6.42
C TYR A 236 -6.95 -21.66 7.47
N HIS A 237 -5.69 -21.99 7.76
CA HIS A 237 -5.33 -23.00 8.74
C HIS A 237 -5.68 -22.58 10.18
N ILE A 238 -5.45 -21.32 10.55
CA ILE A 238 -5.85 -20.77 11.85
C ILE A 238 -7.37 -20.84 12.03
N ASN A 239 -8.14 -20.59 10.97
CA ASN A 239 -9.60 -20.71 11.02
C ASN A 239 -10.04 -22.14 11.36
N LYS A 240 -9.30 -23.15 10.91
CA LYS A 240 -9.51 -24.56 11.21
C LYS A 240 -8.80 -25.05 12.49
N LYS A 241 -8.12 -24.16 13.22
CA LYS A 241 -7.25 -24.49 14.39
C LYS A 241 -6.08 -25.42 14.07
N ASN A 242 -5.66 -25.48 12.81
CA ASN A 242 -4.52 -26.26 12.31
C ASN A 242 -3.23 -25.42 12.39
N TYR A 243 -2.80 -25.10 13.62
CA TYR A 243 -1.72 -24.15 13.84
C TYR A 243 -0.34 -24.62 13.33
N ASN A 244 -0.10 -25.93 13.25
CA ASN A 244 1.15 -26.47 12.73
C ASN A 244 1.29 -26.20 11.23
N GLU A 245 0.22 -26.43 10.48
CA GLU A 245 0.14 -26.23 9.04
C GLU A 245 0.21 -24.73 8.69
N ALA A 246 -0.39 -23.87 9.52
CA ALA A 246 -0.23 -22.42 9.41
C ALA A 246 1.24 -22.01 9.55
N SER A 247 1.94 -22.52 10.58
CA SER A 247 3.36 -22.28 10.80
C SER A 247 4.23 -22.79 9.65
N THR A 248 3.97 -24.00 9.13
CA THR A 248 4.68 -24.56 7.98
C THR A 248 4.57 -23.65 6.74
N SER A 249 3.37 -23.12 6.48
CA SER A 249 3.14 -22.21 5.35
C SER A 249 3.96 -20.92 5.46
N LEU A 250 4.05 -20.35 6.67
CA LEU A 250 4.81 -19.12 6.92
C LEU A 250 6.33 -19.35 6.82
N ILE A 251 6.83 -20.45 7.40
CA ILE A 251 8.26 -20.81 7.33
C ILE A 251 8.69 -21.04 5.89
N PHE A 252 7.85 -21.72 5.10
CA PHE A 252 8.13 -21.93 3.67
C PHE A 252 8.31 -20.61 2.93
N ALA A 253 7.37 -19.68 3.10
CA ALA A 253 7.45 -18.36 2.45
C ALA A 253 8.62 -17.51 2.96
N GLN A 254 8.91 -17.55 4.27
CA GLN A 254 10.03 -16.82 4.88
C GLN A 254 11.38 -17.21 4.27
N LYS A 255 11.53 -18.46 3.79
CA LYS A 255 12.76 -18.94 3.14
C LYS A 255 12.89 -18.51 1.68
N ILE A 256 11.79 -18.16 1.03
CA ILE A 256 11.73 -17.86 -0.40
C ILE A 256 11.82 -16.37 -0.64
N VAL A 257 11.06 -15.60 0.14
CA VAL A 257 10.99 -14.15 -0.01
C VAL A 257 12.35 -13.52 0.26
N SER A 258 12.81 -12.65 -0.64
CA SER A 258 14.10 -11.94 -0.52
C SER A 258 14.01 -10.68 0.35
N SER A 259 12.82 -10.08 0.46
CA SER A 259 12.58 -8.88 1.26
C SER A 259 12.72 -9.13 2.76
N GLU A 260 13.72 -8.51 3.40
CA GLU A 260 13.96 -8.59 4.85
C GLU A 260 12.74 -8.17 5.67
N ILE A 261 11.99 -7.16 5.20
CA ILE A 261 10.77 -6.68 5.87
C ILE A 261 9.72 -7.78 5.88
N GLN A 262 9.46 -8.41 4.73
CA GLN A 262 8.48 -9.49 4.62
C GLN A 262 8.92 -10.73 5.40
N GLN A 263 10.21 -11.09 5.37
CA GLN A 263 10.73 -12.18 6.19
C GLN A 263 10.47 -11.95 7.68
N LYS A 264 10.69 -10.73 8.18
CA LYS A 264 10.43 -10.38 9.58
C LYS A 264 8.95 -10.40 9.92
N ILE A 265 8.08 -9.94 9.02
CA ILE A 265 6.62 -10.02 9.20
C ILE A 265 6.15 -11.49 9.25
N LEU A 266 6.64 -12.33 8.35
CA LEU A 266 6.32 -13.77 8.35
C LEU A 266 6.85 -14.46 9.61
N GLY A 267 8.08 -14.14 10.05
CA GLY A 267 8.67 -14.62 11.29
C GLY A 267 7.88 -14.22 12.53
N PHE A 268 7.39 -12.98 12.58
CA PHE A 268 6.47 -12.54 13.63
C PHE A 268 5.20 -13.39 13.70
N TYR A 269 4.51 -13.59 12.58
CA TYR A 269 3.28 -14.39 12.57
C TYR A 269 3.55 -15.84 12.96
N ASN A 270 4.67 -16.40 12.51
CA ASN A 270 5.08 -17.75 12.88
C ASN A 270 5.35 -17.87 14.38
N SER A 271 6.11 -16.92 14.96
CA SER A 271 6.40 -16.86 16.39
C SER A 271 5.13 -16.67 17.23
N LEU A 272 4.20 -15.82 16.77
CA LEU A 272 2.88 -15.66 17.39
C LEU A 272 2.12 -16.99 17.41
N ILE A 273 2.03 -17.69 16.29
CA ILE A 273 1.33 -18.98 16.20
C ILE A 273 1.99 -20.02 17.11
N LYS A 274 3.33 -20.09 17.14
CA LYS A 274 4.05 -21.04 18.00
C LYS A 274 3.83 -20.79 19.48
N SER A 275 3.73 -19.52 19.89
CA SER A 275 3.39 -19.17 21.26
C SER A 275 2.00 -19.68 21.71
N LEU A 276 1.10 -20.00 20.77
CA LEU A 276 -0.21 -20.58 21.07
C LEU A 276 -0.18 -22.10 21.25
N ILE A 277 0.80 -22.78 20.63
CA ILE A 277 0.89 -24.25 20.62
C ILE A 277 1.81 -24.73 21.75
N GLN A 278 2.92 -24.02 21.97
CA GLN A 278 4.01 -24.46 22.83
C GLN A 278 3.96 -23.75 24.18
N LYS A 279 4.24 -24.50 25.26
CA LYS A 279 4.39 -23.92 26.61
C LYS A 279 5.65 -23.07 26.74
N GLU A 280 6.72 -23.44 26.04
CA GLU A 280 8.00 -22.74 26.03
C GLU A 280 8.40 -22.49 24.57
N MET A 281 8.80 -21.25 24.27
CA MET A 281 9.27 -20.90 22.94
C MET A 281 10.76 -21.20 22.78
N SER A 282 11.16 -21.66 21.60
CA SER A 282 12.58 -21.79 21.25
C SER A 282 13.27 -20.43 21.19
N GLU A 283 14.60 -20.42 21.39
CA GLU A 283 15.42 -19.20 21.28
C GLU A 283 15.29 -18.53 19.92
N GLU A 284 15.13 -19.31 18.84
CA GLU A 284 14.92 -18.81 17.48
C GLU A 284 13.70 -17.87 17.39
N TYR A 285 12.55 -18.26 17.94
CA TYR A 285 11.34 -17.42 17.91
C TYR A 285 11.46 -16.20 18.83
N ILE A 286 12.17 -16.35 19.94
CA ILE A 286 12.46 -15.23 20.84
C ILE A 286 13.30 -14.16 20.12
N GLU A 287 14.34 -14.56 19.39
CA GLU A 287 15.15 -13.64 18.60
C GLU A 287 14.34 -12.96 17.48
N GLN A 288 13.51 -13.72 16.75
CA GLN A 288 12.61 -13.13 15.75
C GLN A 288 11.69 -12.05 16.34
N LEU A 289 11.12 -12.28 17.52
CA LEU A 289 10.26 -11.28 18.18
C LEU A 289 11.04 -10.05 18.67
N LYS A 290 12.32 -10.19 19.05
CA LYS A 290 13.16 -9.06 19.45
C LYS A 290 13.48 -8.12 18.28
N GLU A 291 13.52 -8.66 17.06
CA GLU A 291 13.71 -7.86 15.86
C GLU A 291 12.49 -7.00 15.49
N ILE A 292 11.30 -7.40 15.96
CA ILE A 292 10.07 -6.63 15.77
C ILE A 292 10.11 -5.39 16.65
N ASN A 293 10.25 -4.25 15.98
CA ASN A 293 10.25 -2.94 16.58
C ASN A 293 9.03 -2.12 16.10
N PHE A 294 8.94 -0.87 16.53
CA PHE A 294 7.80 0.01 16.20
C PHE A 294 7.62 0.28 14.70
N TRP A 295 8.62 0.04 13.83
CA TRP A 295 8.51 0.21 12.38
C TRP A 295 7.55 -0.77 11.71
N TYR A 296 7.31 -1.93 12.33
CA TYR A 296 6.35 -2.93 11.86
C TYR A 296 4.91 -2.65 12.34
N GLY A 297 4.71 -1.52 13.02
CA GLY A 297 3.45 -1.16 13.65
C GLY A 297 3.50 -1.32 15.18
N LYS A 298 2.86 -0.37 15.88
CA LYS A 298 2.58 -0.42 17.31
C LYS A 298 1.89 -1.74 17.71
N CYS A 299 0.99 -2.29 16.90
CA CYS A 299 0.26 -3.52 17.18
C CYS A 299 1.22 -4.72 17.23
N MET A 300 1.95 -4.99 16.14
CA MET A 300 2.95 -6.08 16.09
C MET A 300 4.01 -5.92 17.19
N TYR A 301 4.49 -4.69 17.40
CA TYR A 301 5.46 -4.41 18.45
C TYR A 301 4.92 -4.72 19.85
N SER A 302 3.69 -4.29 20.14
CA SER A 302 3.06 -4.51 21.46
C SER A 302 2.77 -6.00 21.70
N ILE A 303 2.37 -6.74 20.65
CA ILE A 303 2.18 -8.20 20.71
C ILE A 303 3.52 -8.89 20.98
N SER A 304 4.56 -8.52 20.25
CA SER A 304 5.90 -9.11 20.39
C SER A 304 6.44 -8.92 21.81
N LEU A 305 6.34 -7.70 22.36
CA LEU A 305 6.72 -7.41 23.74
C LEU A 305 5.92 -8.22 24.77
N ASN A 306 4.63 -8.44 24.51
CA ASN A 306 3.79 -9.26 25.40
C ASN A 306 4.23 -10.71 25.43
N ILE A 307 4.48 -11.31 24.27
CA ILE A 307 4.93 -12.70 24.17
C ILE A 307 6.30 -12.85 24.87
N LEU A 308 7.22 -11.92 24.62
CA LEU A 308 8.54 -11.90 25.27
C LEU A 308 8.44 -11.78 26.80
N LYS A 309 7.48 -10.98 27.31
CA LYS A 309 7.25 -10.81 28.76
C LYS A 309 6.48 -11.95 29.41
N GLN A 310 5.64 -12.68 28.68
CA GLN A 310 5.01 -13.90 29.20
C GLN A 310 6.05 -14.98 29.49
N ASN A 311 7.14 -14.98 28.73
CA ASN A 311 8.29 -15.85 28.96
C ASN A 311 9.26 -15.31 30.03
N SER A 312 8.97 -14.17 30.67
CA SER A 312 9.78 -13.63 31.77
C SER A 312 8.97 -13.52 33.07
N SER A 313 9.66 -13.55 34.22
CA SER A 313 9.04 -13.56 35.55
C SER A 313 8.30 -12.26 35.95
N ASP A 314 8.40 -11.18 35.15
CA ASP A 314 7.85 -9.84 35.42
C ASP A 314 6.62 -9.53 34.54
N TYR A 315 5.60 -10.41 34.60
CA TYR A 315 4.42 -10.28 33.76
C TYR A 315 3.50 -9.13 34.18
N LYS A 316 3.31 -8.17 33.28
CA LYS A 316 2.22 -7.19 33.32
C LYS A 316 1.48 -7.25 31.98
N LYS A 317 0.23 -7.72 31.98
CA LYS A 317 -0.60 -7.92 30.79
C LYS A 317 -0.79 -6.60 30.05
N ILE A 318 -0.17 -6.42 28.88
CA ILE A 318 -0.52 -5.32 27.99
C ILE A 318 -1.75 -5.78 27.19
N CYS A 319 -2.92 -5.22 27.49
CA CYS A 319 -4.13 -5.50 26.72
C CYS A 319 -4.11 -4.69 25.42
N ILE A 320 -4.06 -5.38 24.29
CA ILE A 320 -4.35 -4.78 22.98
C ILE A 320 -5.82 -5.00 22.73
N SER A 321 -6.54 -3.92 22.39
CA SER A 321 -7.96 -4.02 22.08
C SER A 321 -8.19 -4.37 20.61
N LYS A 322 -9.31 -5.04 20.32
CA LYS A 322 -9.80 -5.27 18.95
C LYS A 322 -9.85 -3.98 18.12
N ASN A 323 -10.26 -2.87 18.74
CA ASN A 323 -10.30 -1.55 18.10
C ASN A 323 -8.91 -1.03 17.73
N GLU A 324 -7.87 -1.34 18.51
CA GLU A 324 -6.50 -0.97 18.15
C GLU A 324 -6.00 -1.77 16.95
N ILE A 325 -6.29 -3.08 16.89
CA ILE A 325 -5.97 -3.92 15.73
C ILE A 325 -6.62 -3.36 14.46
N TYR A 326 -7.93 -3.08 14.49
CA TYR A 326 -8.64 -2.51 13.33
C TYR A 326 -8.20 -1.11 12.94
N LYS A 327 -7.66 -0.32 13.88
CA LYS A 327 -7.21 1.05 13.60
C LYS A 327 -5.88 1.08 12.87
N GLU A 328 -5.01 0.11 13.16
CA GLU A 328 -3.62 0.15 12.73
C GLU A 328 -3.31 -0.82 11.60
N MET A 329 -3.85 -2.04 11.66
CA MET A 329 -3.71 -3.00 10.57
C MET A 329 -4.73 -2.64 9.49
N VAL A 330 -4.26 -2.31 8.29
CA VAL A 330 -5.13 -2.06 7.13
C VAL A 330 -5.52 -3.38 6.46
N ASP A 331 -4.73 -4.42 6.69
CA ASP A 331 -4.87 -5.73 6.07
C ASP A 331 -5.89 -6.63 6.81
N PRO A 332 -6.99 -7.01 6.15
CA PRO A 332 -8.07 -7.77 6.78
C PRO A 332 -7.68 -9.20 7.17
N HIS A 333 -6.78 -9.87 6.42
CA HIS A 333 -6.35 -11.23 6.75
C HIS A 333 -5.38 -11.24 7.92
N GLN A 334 -4.46 -10.28 7.96
CA GLN A 334 -3.56 -10.07 9.09
C GLN A 334 -4.32 -9.70 10.37
N GLN A 335 -5.30 -8.78 10.29
CA GLN A 335 -6.21 -8.49 11.41
C GLN A 335 -6.80 -9.78 11.97
N MET A 336 -7.21 -10.71 11.12
CA MET A 336 -7.95 -11.89 11.52
C MET A 336 -7.08 -13.00 12.09
N ILE A 337 -5.86 -13.14 11.56
CA ILE A 337 -4.81 -13.92 12.20
C ILE A 337 -4.61 -13.42 13.64
N LEU A 338 -4.46 -12.10 13.83
CA LEU A 338 -4.25 -11.52 15.16
C LEU A 338 -5.45 -11.71 16.09
N LEU A 339 -6.67 -11.42 15.63
CA LEU A 339 -7.88 -11.56 16.43
C LEU A 339 -8.11 -13.00 16.89
N LYS A 340 -7.95 -13.97 15.99
CA LYS A 340 -8.08 -15.38 16.34
C LYS A 340 -6.95 -15.89 17.23
N ALA A 341 -5.71 -15.48 16.96
CA ALA A 341 -4.56 -15.83 17.78
C ALA A 341 -4.71 -15.30 19.22
N LEU A 342 -5.26 -14.10 19.39
CA LEU A 342 -5.38 -13.43 20.68
C LEU A 342 -6.72 -13.68 21.39
N ASN A 343 -7.64 -14.43 20.79
CA ASN A 343 -9.02 -14.65 21.26
C ASN A 343 -9.80 -13.34 21.50
N LEU A 344 -9.79 -12.43 20.51
CA LEU A 344 -10.49 -11.12 20.48
C LEU A 344 -11.52 -11.06 19.33
#